data_AF-A0AAU8FPV4-F1
#
_entry.id   AF-A0AAU8FPV4-F1
#
_cell.length_a   1.000
_cell.length_b   1.000
_cell.length_c   1.000
_cell.angle_alpha   90.00
_cell.angle_beta   90.00
_cell.angle_gamma   90.00
#
_symmetry.space_group_name_H-M   'P 1'
#
loop_
_entity.id
_entity.type
_entity.pdbx_description
1 polymer ?
#
loop_
_entity_poly.entity_id
_entity_poly.type
_entity_poly.pdbx_seq_one_letter_code
_entity_poly.pdbx_strand_id
1 'polypeptide(L)'
;MKEILMWSHYANNHTGVCLEFEIDDKDREKIEGQLFPIEYSNDVVKTDAARYHHSGGLAINIKEEGVFLVRKFSNWSYEQEIRAYGSVDEGAKGREYPFIGKLVAINFGLKSSKDDIDLVIHNCTHLRDLQFNKVRLHRPSMEIVVDSKIELKTPTEA
;
A
#
# COMPACT_ATOMS: atom_id res chain seq x y z
N MET A 1 -1.10 -10.15 -2.24
CA MET A 1 -1.79 -9.44 -3.35
C MET A 1 -1.98 -10.39 -4.54
N LYS A 2 -3.21 -10.86 -4.80
CA LYS A 2 -3.51 -11.88 -5.83
C LYS A 2 -3.95 -11.28 -7.18
N GLU A 3 -4.42 -10.04 -7.17
CA GLU A 3 -5.06 -9.43 -8.34
C GLU A 3 -4.04 -8.97 -9.38
N ILE A 4 -4.14 -9.53 -10.59
CA ILE A 4 -3.22 -9.22 -11.70
C ILE A 4 -3.22 -7.73 -12.08
N LEU A 5 -4.40 -7.08 -11.97
CA LEU A 5 -4.55 -5.66 -12.27
C LEU A 5 -3.74 -4.78 -11.31
N MET A 6 -3.65 -5.14 -10.03
CA MET A 6 -2.84 -4.38 -9.08
C MET A 6 -1.36 -4.36 -9.48
N TRP A 7 -0.83 -5.49 -9.95
CA TRP A 7 0.55 -5.55 -10.43
C TRP A 7 0.76 -4.81 -11.75
N SER A 8 -0.25 -4.77 -12.62
CA SER A 8 -0.22 -3.96 -13.83
C SER A 8 -0.18 -2.47 -13.52
N HIS A 9 -1.00 -2.00 -12.59
CA HIS A 9 -1.16 -0.59 -12.26
C HIS A 9 -0.08 -0.05 -11.31
N TYR A 10 0.22 -0.77 -10.24
CA TYR A 10 1.04 -0.27 -9.13
C TYR A 10 2.47 -0.78 -9.13
N ALA A 11 2.75 -1.91 -9.78
CA ALA A 11 4.08 -2.50 -9.85
C ALA A 11 4.74 -2.29 -11.22
N ASN A 12 4.58 -1.09 -11.81
CA ASN A 12 5.17 -0.71 -13.10
C ASN A 12 5.00 -1.80 -14.18
N ASN A 13 3.76 -2.21 -14.43
CA ASN A 13 3.44 -3.30 -15.37
C ASN A 13 4.17 -4.62 -15.07
N HIS A 14 4.11 -5.07 -13.81
CA HIS A 14 4.76 -6.28 -13.28
C HIS A 14 6.30 -6.27 -13.22
N THR A 15 6.97 -5.12 -13.37
CA THR A 15 8.44 -5.00 -13.23
C THR A 15 8.89 -4.52 -11.85
N GLY A 16 7.98 -3.94 -11.06
CA GLY A 16 8.24 -3.43 -9.72
C GLY A 16 8.01 -4.46 -8.61
N VAL A 17 7.84 -3.96 -7.39
CA VAL A 17 7.71 -4.76 -6.17
C VAL A 17 6.41 -4.48 -5.42
N CYS A 18 5.99 -5.45 -4.60
CA CYS A 18 4.97 -5.30 -3.57
C CYS A 18 5.64 -5.50 -2.20
N LEU A 19 5.51 -4.50 -1.34
CA LEU A 19 6.02 -4.55 0.04
C LEU A 19 4.95 -5.13 0.96
N GLU A 20 5.33 -6.06 1.82
CA GLU A 20 4.43 -6.73 2.75
C GLU A 20 4.82 -6.39 4.18
N PHE A 21 3.85 -5.88 4.93
CA PHE A 21 4.02 -5.43 6.30
C PHE A 21 3.19 -6.29 7.25
N GLU A 22 3.80 -6.68 8.37
CA GLU A 22 3.11 -7.29 9.50
C GLU A 22 2.74 -6.19 10.49
N ILE A 23 1.46 -6.11 10.84
CA ILE A 23 0.93 -5.12 11.80
C ILE A 23 0.56 -5.89 13.05
N ASP A 24 1.29 -5.65 14.14
CA ASP A 24 0.96 -6.22 15.45
C ASP A 24 -0.13 -5.40 16.17
N ASP A 25 -0.61 -5.90 17.32
CA ASP A 25 -1.66 -5.22 18.09
C ASP A 25 -1.23 -3.81 18.55
N LYS A 26 0.04 -3.60 18.86
CA LYS A 26 0.55 -2.29 19.30
C LYS A 26 0.57 -1.29 18.15
N ASP A 27 0.95 -1.72 16.96
CA ASP A 27 0.93 -0.89 15.75
C ASP A 27 -0.50 -0.60 15.31
N ARG A 28 -1.40 -1.58 15.46
CA ARG A 28 -2.83 -1.41 15.23
C ARG A 28 -3.44 -0.38 16.19
N GLU A 29 -3.12 -0.42 17.48
CA GLU A 29 -3.59 0.55 18.47
C GLU A 29 -3.17 1.99 18.14
N LYS A 30 -1.94 2.20 17.64
CA LYS A 30 -1.43 3.55 17.27
C LYS A 30 -2.23 4.22 16.16
N ILE A 31 -2.84 3.42 15.29
CA ILE A 31 -3.56 3.87 14.09
C ILE A 31 -5.05 3.58 14.18
N GLU A 32 -5.49 3.02 15.31
CA GLU A 32 -6.89 2.71 15.54
C GLU A 32 -7.71 4.01 15.47
N GLY A 33 -8.75 4.01 14.64
CA GLY A 33 -9.54 5.21 14.34
C GLY A 33 -8.99 6.12 13.24
N GLN A 34 -7.77 5.88 12.74
CA GLN A 34 -7.18 6.59 11.59
C GLN A 34 -7.25 5.77 10.29
N LEU A 35 -7.67 4.51 10.36
CA LEU A 35 -7.87 3.64 9.21
C LEU A 35 -9.31 3.72 8.69
N PHE A 36 -9.44 4.01 7.39
CA PHE A 36 -10.70 4.15 6.69
C PHE A 36 -10.76 3.14 5.54
N PRO A 37 -11.51 2.04 5.71
CA PRO A 37 -11.80 1.13 4.60
C PRO A 37 -12.52 1.88 3.48
N ILE A 38 -12.20 1.55 2.23
CA ILE A 38 -12.85 2.17 1.09
C ILE A 38 -14.22 1.53 0.82
N GLU A 39 -15.23 2.39 0.70
CA GLU A 39 -16.55 2.02 0.20
C GLU A 39 -16.53 2.01 -1.33
N TYR A 40 -16.93 0.88 -1.92
CA TYR A 40 -16.96 0.71 -3.36
C TYR A 40 -18.39 0.87 -3.89
N SER A 41 -18.62 1.84 -4.76
CA SER A 41 -19.95 2.14 -5.29
C SER A 41 -19.88 2.74 -6.70
N ASN A 42 -20.95 2.58 -7.49
CA ASN A 42 -21.10 3.19 -8.81
C ASN A 42 -21.76 4.57 -8.76
N ASP A 43 -22.24 4.99 -7.59
CA ASP A 43 -22.90 6.28 -7.44
C ASP A 43 -21.87 7.40 -7.35
N VAL A 44 -22.12 8.51 -8.03
CA VAL A 44 -21.30 9.71 -7.90
C VAL A 44 -21.48 10.28 -6.49
N VAL A 45 -20.37 10.60 -5.82
CA VAL A 45 -20.41 11.36 -4.56
C VAL A 45 -20.88 12.77 -4.87
N LYS A 46 -21.99 13.18 -4.26
CA LYS A 46 -22.42 14.56 -4.20
C LYS A 46 -22.15 15.08 -2.79
N THR A 47 -21.48 16.22 -2.67
CA THR A 47 -21.33 16.93 -1.40
C THR A 47 -22.32 18.07 -1.40
N ASP A 48 -23.32 18.02 -0.53
CA ASP A 48 -24.43 18.98 -0.52
C ASP A 48 -24.09 20.25 0.27
N ALA A 49 -23.04 20.23 1.11
CA ALA A 49 -22.57 21.39 1.85
C ALA A 49 -21.09 21.28 2.23
N ALA A 50 -20.31 22.30 1.85
CA ALA A 50 -18.97 22.55 2.37
C ALA A 50 -19.09 23.59 3.50
N ARG A 51 -18.75 23.23 4.75
CA ARG A 51 -18.78 24.16 5.87
C ARG A 51 -17.50 25.00 5.91
N TYR A 52 -17.64 26.29 5.63
CA TYR A 52 -16.54 27.25 5.77
C TYR A 52 -16.31 27.57 7.24
N HIS A 53 -15.06 27.42 7.69
CA HIS A 53 -14.63 27.87 8.99
C HIS A 53 -14.52 29.39 8.99
N HIS A 54 -14.96 30.05 10.07
CA HIS A 54 -14.93 31.52 10.20
C HIS A 54 -13.53 32.13 10.05
N SER A 55 -12.48 31.32 10.22
CA SER A 55 -11.07 31.70 10.05
C SER A 55 -10.54 31.56 8.62
N GLY A 56 -11.35 31.15 7.64
CA GLY A 56 -10.93 31.06 6.23
C GLY A 56 -10.39 29.70 5.78
N GLY A 57 -10.90 28.58 6.34
CA GLY A 57 -10.56 27.22 5.92
C GLY A 57 -11.79 26.34 5.70
N LEU A 58 -11.61 25.17 5.09
CA LEU A 58 -12.68 24.17 4.94
C LEU A 58 -12.61 23.18 6.11
N ALA A 59 -13.65 23.13 6.94
CA ALA A 59 -13.78 22.07 7.94
C ALA A 59 -14.53 20.90 7.29
N ILE A 60 -13.89 19.72 7.24
CA ILE A 60 -14.47 18.51 6.65
C ILE A 60 -14.56 17.43 7.73
N ASN A 61 -15.77 17.03 8.08
CA ASN A 61 -15.97 15.73 8.73
C ASN A 61 -15.75 14.63 7.68
N ILE A 62 -14.67 13.84 7.78
CA ILE A 62 -14.34 12.80 6.78
C ILE A 62 -15.49 11.81 6.55
N LYS A 63 -16.26 11.48 7.59
CA LYS A 63 -17.36 10.51 7.50
C LYS A 63 -18.60 11.06 6.82
N GLU A 64 -18.89 12.35 7.01
CA GLU A 64 -20.14 12.97 6.53
C GLU A 64 -19.92 13.81 5.27
N GLU A 65 -18.86 14.62 5.26
CA GLU A 65 -18.57 15.63 4.24
C GLU A 65 -17.41 15.22 3.34
N GLY A 66 -16.52 14.35 3.86
CA GLY A 66 -15.35 13.82 3.17
C GLY A 66 -15.59 12.46 2.53
N VAL A 67 -16.84 12.06 2.29
CA VAL A 67 -17.15 10.72 1.74
C VAL A 67 -16.43 10.43 0.41
N PHE A 68 -16.08 11.47 -0.37
CA PHE A 68 -15.25 11.34 -1.58
C PHE A 68 -13.84 10.82 -1.32
N LEU A 69 -13.31 11.01 -0.11
CA LEU A 69 -12.01 10.47 0.33
C LEU A 69 -12.10 8.96 0.60
N VAL A 70 -13.27 8.46 0.97
CA VAL A 70 -13.45 7.05 1.37
C VAL A 70 -14.29 6.25 0.38
N ARG A 71 -14.66 6.83 -0.77
CA ARG A 71 -15.46 6.17 -1.81
C ARG A 71 -14.66 5.99 -3.10
N LYS A 72 -14.78 4.82 -3.73
CA LYS A 72 -14.15 4.50 -5.03
C LYS A 72 -15.12 3.76 -5.93
N PHE A 73 -14.93 3.86 -7.24
CA PHE A 73 -15.77 3.18 -8.22
C PHE A 73 -15.72 1.66 -8.05
N SER A 74 -16.86 0.97 -8.18
CA SER A 74 -16.95 -0.44 -7.74
C SER A 74 -16.07 -1.40 -8.55
N ASN A 75 -15.70 -1.04 -9.77
CA ASN A 75 -14.77 -1.84 -10.59
C ASN A 75 -13.37 -1.92 -9.99
N TRP A 76 -13.02 -1.10 -9.00
CA TRP A 76 -11.75 -1.14 -8.27
C TRP A 76 -11.83 -1.91 -6.95
N SER A 77 -12.95 -2.58 -6.65
CA SER A 77 -13.17 -3.32 -5.40
C SER A 77 -12.15 -4.45 -5.17
N TYR A 78 -11.50 -4.92 -6.22
CA TYR A 78 -10.43 -5.93 -6.15
C TYR A 78 -9.21 -5.46 -5.35
N GLU A 79 -8.99 -4.16 -5.17
CA GLU A 79 -7.84 -3.65 -4.42
C GLU A 79 -7.95 -3.85 -2.91
N GLN A 80 -9.16 -3.93 -2.38
CA GLN A 80 -9.41 -4.01 -0.92
C GLN A 80 -8.67 -2.90 -0.15
N GLU A 81 -8.76 -1.68 -0.65
CA GLU A 81 -7.98 -0.52 -0.21
C GLU A 81 -8.42 -0.05 1.19
N ILE A 82 -7.44 0.32 2.03
CA ILE A 82 -7.63 1.00 3.30
C ILE A 82 -6.75 2.25 3.28
N ARG A 83 -7.30 3.40 3.68
CA ARG A 83 -6.57 4.68 3.73
C ARG A 83 -6.37 5.17 5.16
N ALA A 84 -5.29 5.92 5.36
CA ALA A 84 -5.07 6.71 6.55
C ALA A 84 -4.87 8.17 6.17
N TYR A 85 -5.47 9.09 6.94
CA TYR A 85 -5.40 10.53 6.69
C TYR A 85 -4.79 11.23 7.89
N GLY A 86 -3.74 12.02 7.65
CA GLY A 86 -3.19 12.96 8.61
C GLY A 86 -3.58 14.39 8.25
N SER A 87 -4.04 15.17 9.22
CA SER A 87 -4.11 16.63 9.10
C SER A 87 -2.87 17.25 9.74
N VAL A 88 -2.39 18.34 9.14
CA VAL A 88 -1.32 19.16 9.72
C VAL A 88 -1.80 20.60 9.80
N ASP A 89 -1.37 21.30 10.83
CA ASP A 89 -1.71 22.71 11.02
C ASP A 89 -1.15 23.56 9.87
N GLU A 90 -1.84 24.65 9.58
CA GLU A 90 -1.42 25.61 8.57
C GLU A 90 -0.01 26.14 8.88
N GLY A 91 0.90 26.07 7.90
CA GLY A 91 2.29 26.47 8.04
C GLY A 91 3.24 25.40 8.62
N ALA A 92 2.74 24.23 9.02
CA ALA A 92 3.60 23.11 9.41
C ALA A 92 4.32 22.50 8.20
N LYS A 93 5.59 22.12 8.35
CA LYS A 93 6.42 21.51 7.28
C LYS A 93 6.11 20.02 7.01
N GLY A 94 4.89 19.58 7.34
CA GLY A 94 4.53 18.16 7.41
C GLY A 94 5.08 17.49 8.67
N ARG A 95 4.67 16.23 8.89
CA ARG A 95 5.25 15.35 9.91
C ARG A 95 5.74 14.08 9.23
N GLU A 96 6.89 13.59 9.65
CA GLU A 96 7.29 12.23 9.31
C GLU A 96 6.35 11.26 10.02
N TYR A 97 5.71 10.41 9.24
CA TYR A 97 4.96 9.28 9.76
C TYR A 97 5.78 8.02 9.53
N PRO A 98 6.16 7.29 10.59
CA PRO A 98 6.80 6.00 10.40
C PRO A 98 5.83 5.09 9.64
N PHE A 99 6.37 4.23 8.77
CA PHE A 99 5.59 3.17 8.17
C PHE A 99 4.96 2.32 9.27
N ILE A 100 3.71 1.94 9.03
CA ILE A 100 2.95 1.12 9.95
C ILE A 100 3.36 -0.33 9.75
N GLY A 101 3.76 -0.98 10.83
CA GLY A 101 4.12 -2.39 10.82
C GLY A 101 5.57 -2.65 10.40
N LYS A 102 6.00 -3.89 10.64
CA LYS A 102 7.32 -4.39 10.26
C LYS A 102 7.29 -4.87 8.81
N LEU A 103 8.21 -4.40 7.98
CA LEU A 103 8.41 -4.98 6.64
C LEU A 103 8.89 -6.44 6.77
N VAL A 104 8.11 -7.39 6.27
CA VAL A 104 8.38 -8.83 6.39
C VAL A 104 8.67 -9.51 5.06
N ALA A 105 8.20 -8.95 3.94
CA ALA A 105 8.56 -9.46 2.63
C ALA A 105 8.61 -8.37 1.54
N ILE A 106 9.44 -8.61 0.53
CA ILE A 106 9.43 -7.92 -0.75
C ILE A 106 9.11 -8.96 -1.83
N ASN A 107 7.97 -8.76 -2.49
CA ASN A 107 7.50 -9.63 -3.56
C ASN A 107 7.80 -8.95 -4.91
N PHE A 108 8.62 -9.57 -5.74
CA PHE A 108 8.99 -9.08 -7.07
C PHE A 108 7.95 -9.47 -8.11
N GLY A 109 7.62 -8.53 -9.00
CA GLY A 109 6.70 -8.75 -10.10
C GLY A 109 7.22 -9.77 -11.12
N LEU A 110 6.30 -10.37 -11.87
CA LEU A 110 6.56 -11.41 -12.88
C LEU A 110 7.68 -11.04 -13.86
N LYS A 111 7.73 -9.76 -14.28
CA LYS A 111 8.66 -9.24 -15.28
C LYS A 111 9.89 -8.56 -14.68
N SER A 112 10.06 -8.60 -13.35
CA SER A 112 11.25 -8.02 -12.70
C SER A 112 12.51 -8.70 -13.24
N SER A 113 13.47 -7.89 -13.67
CA SER A 113 14.75 -8.38 -14.20
C SER A 113 15.62 -8.95 -13.07
N LYS A 114 16.63 -9.74 -13.42
CA LYS A 114 17.58 -10.24 -12.42
C LYS A 114 18.33 -9.08 -11.76
N ASP A 115 18.78 -8.11 -12.55
CA ASP A 115 19.57 -6.98 -12.07
C ASP A 115 18.77 -6.12 -11.09
N ASP A 116 17.48 -5.88 -11.35
CA ASP A 116 16.59 -5.15 -10.42
C ASP A 116 16.36 -5.93 -9.13
N ILE A 117 16.18 -7.24 -9.22
CA ILE A 117 16.02 -8.12 -8.06
C ILE A 117 17.29 -8.06 -7.19
N ASP A 118 18.46 -8.26 -7.80
CA ASP A 118 19.75 -8.26 -7.12
C ASP A 118 20.04 -6.88 -6.49
N LEU A 119 19.70 -5.78 -7.19
CA LEU A 119 19.84 -4.41 -6.68
C LEU A 119 18.98 -4.16 -5.43
N VAL A 120 17.70 -4.55 -5.46
CA VAL A 120 16.80 -4.38 -4.32
C VAL A 120 17.28 -5.22 -3.13
N ILE A 121 17.62 -6.50 -3.37
CA ILE A 121 18.18 -7.39 -2.35
C ILE A 121 19.42 -6.76 -1.70
N HIS A 122 20.37 -6.30 -2.51
CA HIS A 122 21.61 -5.68 -2.04
C HIS A 122 21.34 -4.51 -1.09
N ASN A 123 20.42 -3.61 -1.46
CA ASN A 123 20.07 -2.45 -0.65
C ASN A 123 19.28 -2.81 0.62
N CYS A 124 18.65 -3.99 0.68
CA CYS A 124 17.86 -4.43 1.82
C CYS A 124 18.60 -5.41 2.75
N THR A 125 19.87 -5.72 2.50
CA THR A 125 20.68 -6.68 3.29
C THR A 125 20.81 -6.34 4.78
N HIS A 126 20.67 -5.06 5.14
CA HIS A 126 20.72 -4.59 6.52
C HIS A 126 19.44 -4.90 7.32
N LEU A 127 18.34 -5.25 6.64
CA LEU A 127 17.07 -5.63 7.25
C LEU A 127 17.07 -7.14 7.54
N ARG A 128 16.98 -7.51 8.82
CA ARG A 128 16.94 -8.91 9.25
C ARG A 128 15.55 -9.51 9.03
N ASP A 129 15.52 -10.82 8.81
CA ASP A 129 14.29 -11.61 8.66
C ASP A 129 13.37 -11.21 7.50
N LEU A 130 13.88 -10.44 6.54
CA LEU A 130 13.14 -10.01 5.36
C LEU A 130 13.11 -11.14 4.31
N GLN A 131 11.91 -11.48 3.85
CA GLN A 131 11.72 -12.48 2.80
C GLN A 131 11.73 -11.83 1.42
N PHE A 132 12.39 -12.48 0.46
CA PHE A 132 12.39 -12.08 -0.93
C PHE A 132 11.71 -13.15 -1.76
N ASN A 133 10.63 -12.80 -2.44
CA ASN A 133 9.85 -13.74 -3.23
C ASN A 133 9.65 -13.21 -4.65
N LYS A 134 9.52 -14.07 -5.64
CA LYS A 134 9.08 -13.66 -6.98
C LYS A 134 7.69 -14.23 -7.23
N VAL A 135 6.82 -13.43 -7.82
CA VAL A 135 5.46 -13.88 -8.12
C VAL A 135 5.37 -14.53 -9.49
N ARG A 136 4.40 -15.44 -9.63
CA ARG A 136 4.01 -16.04 -10.90
C ARG A 136 2.52 -15.89 -11.15
N LEU A 137 2.12 -16.01 -12.43
CA LEU A 137 0.72 -16.05 -12.82
C LEU A 137 0.21 -17.49 -12.84
N HIS A 138 -0.80 -17.81 -12.03
CA HIS A 138 -1.55 -19.05 -12.16
C HIS A 138 -2.57 -18.91 -13.29
N ARG A 139 -2.19 -19.37 -14.48
CA ARG A 139 -2.97 -19.17 -15.72
C ARG A 139 -4.44 -19.62 -15.65
N PRO A 140 -4.82 -20.73 -15.00
CA PRO A 140 -6.22 -21.14 -14.93
C PRO A 140 -7.13 -20.15 -14.17
N SER A 141 -6.68 -19.64 -13.03
CA SER A 141 -7.46 -18.65 -12.26
C SER A 141 -7.16 -17.21 -12.65
N MET A 142 -6.09 -16.97 -13.41
CA MET A 142 -5.53 -15.65 -13.70
C MET A 142 -5.12 -14.86 -12.45
N GLU A 143 -4.82 -15.56 -11.35
CA GLU A 143 -4.36 -14.96 -10.10
C GLU A 143 -2.83 -14.99 -9.98
N ILE A 144 -2.29 -14.00 -9.28
CA ILE A 144 -0.90 -13.94 -8.87
C ILE A 144 -0.69 -14.81 -7.64
N VAL A 145 0.32 -15.68 -7.72
CA VAL A 145 0.77 -16.55 -6.64
C VAL A 145 2.21 -16.17 -6.29
N VAL A 146 2.49 -16.09 -5.00
CA VAL A 146 3.84 -15.86 -4.48
C VAL A 146 4.56 -17.20 -4.47
N ASP A 147 5.65 -17.34 -5.24
CA ASP A 147 6.50 -18.53 -5.15
C ASP A 147 7.45 -18.44 -3.96
N SER A 148 7.91 -19.60 -3.47
CA SER A 148 8.81 -19.74 -2.33
C SER A 148 10.10 -18.92 -2.47
N LYS A 149 10.66 -18.55 -1.31
CA LYS A 149 11.86 -17.72 -1.09
C LYS A 149 12.93 -17.84 -2.19
N ILE A 150 13.34 -16.69 -2.72
CA ILE A 150 14.58 -16.55 -3.49
C ILE A 150 15.72 -16.89 -2.52
N GLU A 151 16.45 -17.97 -2.80
CA GLU A 151 17.65 -18.30 -2.03
C GLU A 151 18.72 -17.23 -2.27
N LEU A 152 18.96 -16.43 -1.23
CA LEU A 152 20.10 -15.52 -1.21
C LEU A 152 21.37 -16.36 -1.13
N LYS A 153 22.20 -16.33 -2.17
CA LYS A 153 23.58 -16.80 -2.03
C LYS A 153 24.25 -15.89 -1.01
N THR A 154 24.72 -16.46 0.10
CA THR A 154 25.56 -15.75 1.04
C THR A 154 26.71 -15.10 0.27
N PRO A 155 27.00 -13.81 0.50
CA PRO A 155 28.19 -13.20 -0.07
C PRO A 155 29.38 -14.05 0.37
N THR A 156 30.12 -14.57 -0.61
CA THR A 156 31.39 -15.21 -0.33
C THR A 156 32.27 -14.14 0.32
N GLU A 157 32.76 -14.41 1.53
CA GLU A 157 33.70 -13.54 2.23
C GLU A 157 34.84 -13.20 1.26
N ALA A 158 34.99 -11.90 0.95
CA ALA A 158 36.07 -11.35 0.16
C ALA A 158 37.08 -10.69 1.09
#